data_AF-A0A251Q8C0-F1
#
_entry.id   AF-A0A251Q8C0-F1
#
_cell.length_a   1.000
_cell.length_b   1.000
_cell.length_c   1.000
_cell.angle_alpha   90.00
_cell.angle_beta   90.00
_cell.angle_gamma   90.00
#
_symmetry.space_group_name_H-M   'P 1'
#
loop_
_entity.id
_entity.type
_entity.pdbx_description
1 polymer ?
#
loop_
_entity_poly.entity_id
_entity_poly.type
_entity_poly.pdbx_seq_one_letter_code
_entity_poly.pdbx_strand_id
1 'polypeptide(L)'
;MLRARLQLSAMSRAAMISSSASSSVAMRNPSLSFSSSPRLFNGVPVGNRVSFSVRFSHTSLRCYASSPGLDKIRVQNPIVEMDGDEMTRIIWKTIKDKLIFPHLDLDIKYYDLGILNRDATDDRVTVESAEAALKYNVAVKCATITPDETRVKEFGLKSMWRSPNGTIRNILNGTVFREPILCRNIPRIVPGWKKPICIGRHAFGDQYRATDTVIKGPGKLKMVFVPEGGDAPVELDVYDFKGPGVALSMYNVDESIRAFADSSMSFAFSKKWPLYLSTKNTILKKYDGRFKDIFEEVYDEKWKQKFEENSIWYEHRLIDDMVAYALKSEGGYVWACKNYDGDVQSDLLAQGFGSLGLMASVLMGRQ
;
A
#
# COMPACT_ATOMS: atom_id res chain seq x y z
N MET A 1 53.04 55.82 6.48
CA MET A 1 52.62 56.77 5.43
C MET A 1 51.33 56.27 4.79
N LEU A 2 50.37 57.20 4.63
CA LEU A 2 49.02 57.24 4.00
C LEU A 2 48.50 55.99 3.23
N ARG A 3 47.28 55.47 3.45
CA ARG A 3 45.89 55.95 3.15
C ARG A 3 45.57 56.19 1.64
N ALA A 4 44.61 55.42 1.09
CA ALA A 4 43.44 55.81 0.25
C ALA A 4 43.00 54.60 -0.63
N ARG A 5 41.85 53.94 -0.41
CA ARG A 5 40.47 54.22 -0.91
C ARG A 5 40.35 54.64 -2.40
N LEU A 6 39.68 53.79 -3.19
CA LEU A 6 38.77 54.19 -4.27
C LEU A 6 37.74 53.07 -4.53
N GLN A 7 36.46 53.43 -4.38
CA GLN A 7 35.28 52.70 -4.86
C GLN A 7 34.90 53.22 -6.27
N LEU A 8 34.31 52.38 -7.12
CA LEU A 8 33.24 52.71 -8.11
C LEU A 8 32.72 51.38 -8.71
N SER A 9 31.52 50.92 -8.32
CA SER A 9 30.25 50.90 -9.11
C SER A 9 30.34 50.08 -10.42
N ALA A 10 29.67 48.94 -10.58
CA ALA A 10 28.29 48.71 -11.08
C ALA A 10 28.40 47.34 -11.83
N MET A 11 27.45 46.42 -11.94
CA MET A 11 26.01 46.48 -12.16
C MET A 11 25.33 45.20 -11.63
N SER A 12 24.13 45.39 -11.10
CA SER A 12 23.12 44.36 -10.88
C SER A 12 22.66 43.71 -12.18
N ARG A 13 22.46 42.38 -12.18
CA ARG A 13 21.34 41.74 -12.89
C ARG A 13 20.81 40.58 -12.05
N ALA A 14 19.73 40.88 -11.34
CA ALA A 14 18.77 39.90 -10.87
C ALA A 14 17.94 39.42 -12.07
N ALA A 15 17.82 38.10 -12.25
CA ALA A 15 16.84 37.51 -13.14
C ALA A 15 15.59 37.18 -12.32
N MET A 16 14.54 37.95 -12.56
CA MET A 16 13.18 37.71 -12.08
C MET A 16 12.64 36.41 -12.68
N ILE A 17 12.22 35.48 -11.83
CA ILE A 17 11.31 34.40 -12.22
C ILE A 17 9.90 34.99 -12.15
N SER A 18 9.33 35.24 -13.33
CA SER A 18 7.94 35.66 -13.47
C SER A 18 7.03 34.45 -13.47
N SER A 19 6.04 34.53 -12.59
CA SER A 19 4.81 33.76 -12.57
C SER A 19 4.05 33.89 -13.90
N SER A 20 3.71 32.78 -14.54
CA SER A 20 2.69 32.76 -15.59
C SER A 20 1.54 31.84 -15.20
N ALA A 21 0.36 32.42 -15.35
CA ALA A 21 -0.91 31.97 -14.86
C ALA A 21 -1.47 30.76 -15.63
N SER A 22 -2.25 29.98 -14.88
CA SER A 22 -3.16 28.94 -15.32
C SER A 22 -4.16 29.49 -16.35
N SER A 23 -4.23 28.88 -17.53
CA SER A 23 -5.33 29.09 -18.47
C SER A 23 -6.20 27.83 -18.52
N SER A 24 -7.41 27.99 -18.02
CA SER A 24 -8.50 27.02 -18.06
C SER A 24 -9.10 26.95 -19.47
N VAL A 25 -8.99 25.81 -20.14
CA VAL A 25 -9.74 25.52 -21.36
C VAL A 25 -10.88 24.56 -21.01
N ALA A 26 -12.11 25.09 -21.05
CA ALA A 26 -13.35 24.35 -20.87
C ALA A 26 -13.67 23.53 -22.12
N MET A 27 -13.67 22.20 -22.00
CA MET A 27 -14.18 21.28 -23.03
C MET A 27 -15.72 21.20 -22.92
N ARG A 28 -16.42 21.60 -23.99
CA ARG A 28 -17.88 21.44 -24.15
C ARG A 28 -18.21 20.01 -24.59
N ASN A 29 -19.07 19.32 -23.86
CA ASN A 29 -19.73 18.08 -24.29
C ASN A 29 -20.84 18.38 -25.31
N PRO A 30 -21.00 17.59 -26.39
CA PRO A 30 -22.24 17.55 -27.16
C PRO A 30 -23.18 16.48 -26.58
N SER A 31 -24.37 16.92 -26.20
CA SER A 31 -25.52 16.10 -25.84
C SER A 31 -26.10 15.38 -27.08
N LEU A 32 -26.16 14.04 -27.04
CA LEU A 32 -26.94 13.23 -27.98
C LEU A 32 -28.37 13.06 -27.43
N SER A 33 -29.35 13.68 -28.08
CA SER A 33 -30.77 13.49 -27.83
C SER A 33 -31.35 12.48 -28.82
N PHE A 34 -31.84 11.34 -28.32
CA PHE A 34 -32.64 10.40 -29.09
C PHE A 34 -34.11 10.86 -29.11
N SER A 35 -34.60 11.20 -30.30
CA SER A 35 -36.03 11.44 -30.56
C SER A 35 -36.68 10.14 -31.03
N SER A 36 -37.68 9.67 -30.30
CA SER A 36 -38.58 8.59 -30.74
C SER A 36 -39.91 9.19 -31.20
N SER A 37 -40.41 8.75 -32.35
CA SER A 37 -41.75 9.05 -32.85
C SER A 37 -42.37 7.76 -33.40
N PRO A 38 -43.58 7.36 -32.97
CA PRO A 38 -44.27 6.21 -33.54
C PRO A 38 -45.19 6.66 -34.70
N ARG A 39 -45.27 5.87 -35.77
CA ARG A 39 -46.35 5.99 -36.76
C ARG A 39 -47.07 4.66 -36.97
N LEU A 40 -48.39 4.80 -36.99
CA LEU A 40 -49.44 3.81 -37.04
C LEU A 40 -49.62 3.15 -38.43
N PHE A 41 -50.04 1.89 -38.35
CA PHE A 41 -50.95 1.09 -39.19
C PHE A 41 -51.54 1.61 -40.52
N ASN A 42 -51.60 0.69 -41.50
CA ASN A 42 -52.65 0.47 -42.52
C ASN A 42 -52.81 -1.07 -42.66
N GLY A 43 -53.98 -1.72 -42.44
CA GLY A 43 -55.12 -1.91 -43.39
C GLY A 43 -54.72 -2.86 -44.54
N VAL A 44 -55.31 -4.04 -44.84
CA VAL A 44 -56.70 -4.36 -45.29
C VAL A 44 -56.98 -5.93 -45.19
N PRO A 45 -58.07 -6.57 -45.69
CA PRO A 45 -59.18 -7.13 -44.88
C PRO A 45 -59.49 -8.66 -44.99
N VAL A 46 -60.26 -9.13 -44.00
CA VAL A 46 -61.40 -10.09 -43.94
C VAL A 46 -61.50 -11.31 -44.90
N GLY A 47 -61.66 -12.50 -44.29
CA GLY A 47 -62.22 -13.72 -44.90
C GLY A 47 -62.78 -14.71 -43.86
N ASN A 48 -64.09 -14.94 -43.95
CA ASN A 48 -65.05 -15.73 -43.13
C ASN A 48 -64.76 -17.23 -42.79
N ARG A 49 -65.10 -17.66 -41.55
CA ARG A 49 -66.07 -18.73 -41.10
C ARG A 49 -65.61 -19.65 -39.94
N VAL A 50 -66.39 -19.55 -38.84
CA VAL A 50 -66.86 -20.51 -37.78
C VAL A 50 -66.30 -21.95 -37.81
N SER A 51 -65.81 -22.57 -36.74
CA SER A 51 -66.49 -23.02 -35.49
C SER A 51 -65.45 -23.74 -34.61
N PHE A 52 -65.56 -23.70 -33.26
CA PHE A 52 -65.63 -24.90 -32.39
C PHE A 52 -65.58 -24.55 -30.89
N SER A 53 -66.52 -25.16 -30.15
CA SER A 53 -66.42 -25.69 -28.77
C SER A 53 -66.08 -24.74 -27.61
N VAL A 54 -67.08 -24.56 -26.74
CA VAL A 54 -66.99 -24.08 -25.36
C VAL A 54 -65.94 -24.87 -24.55
N ARG A 55 -64.93 -24.20 -23.96
CA ARG A 55 -64.16 -24.69 -22.81
C ARG A 55 -63.69 -23.54 -21.90
N PHE A 56 -64.16 -23.62 -20.66
CA PHE A 56 -63.63 -23.13 -19.37
C PHE A 56 -62.66 -21.93 -19.35
N SER A 57 -63.08 -20.88 -18.65
CA SER A 57 -62.25 -19.78 -18.18
C SER A 57 -61.18 -20.26 -17.20
N HIS A 58 -59.97 -20.51 -17.70
CA HIS A 58 -58.78 -20.50 -16.86
C HIS A 58 -58.24 -19.07 -16.82
N THR A 59 -58.48 -18.38 -15.70
CA THR A 59 -57.68 -17.22 -15.29
C THR A 59 -56.21 -17.61 -15.35
N SER A 60 -55.49 -17.04 -16.32
CA SER A 60 -54.03 -17.15 -16.38
C SER A 60 -53.44 -16.30 -15.25
N LEU A 61 -53.15 -16.95 -14.12
CA LEU A 61 -52.17 -16.44 -13.18
C LEU A 61 -50.83 -16.42 -13.93
N ARG A 62 -50.45 -15.26 -14.46
CA ARG A 62 -49.04 -14.98 -14.77
C ARG A 62 -48.30 -14.97 -13.45
N CYS A 63 -47.87 -16.16 -13.01
CA CYS A 63 -46.76 -16.25 -12.08
C CYS A 63 -45.56 -15.65 -12.81
N TYR A 64 -45.21 -14.41 -12.47
CA TYR A 64 -43.83 -13.98 -12.64
C TYR A 64 -43.03 -14.91 -11.75
N ALA A 65 -42.50 -15.99 -12.33
CA ALA A 65 -41.41 -16.70 -11.71
C ALA A 65 -40.35 -15.64 -11.46
N SER A 66 -40.17 -15.27 -10.19
CA SER A 66 -38.95 -14.61 -9.75
C SER A 66 -37.82 -15.42 -10.36
N SER A 67 -36.97 -14.78 -11.17
CA SER A 67 -35.71 -15.40 -11.60
C SER A 67 -35.15 -16.17 -10.41
N PRO A 68 -34.70 -17.43 -10.58
CA PRO A 68 -34.02 -18.12 -9.51
C PRO A 68 -32.92 -17.16 -9.07
N GLY A 69 -33.01 -16.67 -7.84
CA GLY A 69 -31.98 -15.80 -7.29
C GLY A 69 -30.69 -16.57 -7.47
N LEU A 70 -29.72 -15.99 -8.18
CA LEU A 70 -28.42 -16.60 -8.35
C LEU A 70 -27.97 -17.08 -6.97
N ASP A 71 -27.80 -18.40 -6.81
CA ASP A 71 -27.31 -18.95 -5.56
C ASP A 71 -25.93 -18.33 -5.31
N LYS A 72 -25.88 -17.44 -4.32
CA LYS A 72 -24.64 -16.76 -3.95
C LYS A 72 -23.62 -17.80 -3.51
N ILE A 73 -22.36 -17.55 -3.82
CA ILE A 73 -21.27 -18.39 -3.36
C ILE A 73 -21.18 -18.24 -1.84
N ARG A 74 -21.41 -19.33 -1.11
CA ARG A 74 -21.32 -19.36 0.35
C ARG A 74 -19.86 -19.37 0.79
N VAL A 75 -19.49 -18.41 1.63
CA VAL A 75 -18.16 -18.33 2.23
C VAL A 75 -18.25 -18.81 3.67
N GLN A 76 -17.46 -19.84 4.01
CA GLN A 76 -17.56 -20.51 5.32
C GLN A 76 -17.02 -19.68 6.47
N ASN A 77 -15.90 -18.98 6.25
CA ASN A 77 -15.21 -18.24 7.30
C ASN A 77 -15.53 -16.75 7.21
N PRO A 78 -15.66 -16.04 8.35
CA PRO A 78 -15.86 -14.60 8.35
C PRO A 78 -14.65 -13.84 7.79
N ILE A 79 -14.90 -12.66 7.25
CA ILE A 79 -13.86 -11.71 6.83
C ILE A 79 -13.95 -10.42 7.63
N VAL A 80 -12.81 -9.86 8.00
CA VAL A 80 -12.75 -8.54 8.62
C VAL A 80 -12.81 -7.46 7.52
N GLU A 81 -13.75 -6.54 7.66
CA GLU A 81 -13.84 -5.37 6.79
C GLU A 81 -13.44 -4.13 7.57
N MET A 82 -12.42 -3.42 7.07
CA MET A 82 -11.96 -2.15 7.63
C MET A 82 -12.32 -1.03 6.65
N ASP A 83 -13.35 -0.26 6.96
CA ASP A 83 -13.80 0.87 6.12
C ASP A 83 -12.83 2.06 6.22
N GLY A 84 -13.01 3.07 5.37
CA GLY A 84 -12.05 4.15 5.18
C GLY A 84 -12.67 5.52 4.98
N ASP A 85 -11.90 6.39 4.31
CA ASP A 85 -12.18 7.82 4.21
C ASP A 85 -12.39 8.31 2.76
N GLU A 86 -12.89 9.53 2.63
CA GLU A 86 -12.96 10.34 1.40
C GLU A 86 -13.51 9.56 0.17
N MET A 87 -12.89 9.72 -0.99
CA MET A 87 -13.33 9.12 -2.26
C MET A 87 -13.25 7.59 -2.20
N THR A 88 -12.28 7.05 -1.47
CA THR A 88 -12.13 5.60 -1.32
C THR A 88 -13.30 4.98 -0.57
N ARG A 89 -13.87 5.64 0.43
CA ARG A 89 -15.10 5.16 1.12
C ARG A 89 -16.29 5.04 0.18
N ILE A 90 -16.46 6.01 -0.73
CA ILE A 90 -17.55 6.01 -1.72
C ILE A 90 -17.37 4.88 -2.74
N ILE A 91 -16.14 4.71 -3.25
CA ILE A 91 -15.80 3.61 -4.17
C ILE A 91 -15.97 2.26 -3.47
N TRP A 92 -15.54 2.15 -2.22
CA TRP A 92 -15.64 0.93 -1.41
C TRP A 92 -17.09 0.43 -1.31
N LYS A 93 -18.01 1.33 -0.96
CA LYS A 93 -19.45 1.02 -0.98
C LYS A 93 -19.92 0.50 -2.33
N THR A 94 -19.53 1.18 -3.41
CA THR A 94 -19.92 0.81 -4.78
C THR A 94 -19.40 -0.58 -5.17
N ILE A 95 -18.16 -0.90 -4.81
CA ILE A 95 -17.56 -2.23 -5.03
C ILE A 95 -18.38 -3.29 -4.30
N LYS A 96 -18.65 -3.10 -3.00
CA LYS A 96 -19.41 -4.07 -2.21
C LYS A 96 -20.81 -4.33 -2.78
N ASP A 97 -21.55 -3.24 -3.04
CA ASP A 97 -22.94 -3.32 -3.47
C ASP A 97 -23.11 -3.92 -4.87
N LYS A 98 -22.18 -3.63 -5.79
CA LYS A 98 -22.31 -4.04 -7.21
C LYS A 98 -21.50 -5.27 -7.60
N LEU A 99 -20.37 -5.52 -6.94
CA LEU A 99 -19.40 -6.52 -7.38
C LEU A 99 -19.19 -7.66 -6.37
N ILE A 100 -19.59 -7.48 -5.11
CA ILE A 100 -19.37 -8.48 -4.05
C ILE A 100 -20.69 -9.09 -3.58
N PHE A 101 -21.56 -8.31 -2.95
CA PHE A 101 -22.80 -8.80 -2.33
C PHE A 101 -23.82 -9.44 -3.28
N PRO A 102 -23.89 -9.08 -4.57
CA PRO A 102 -24.73 -9.81 -5.52
C PRO A 102 -24.28 -11.25 -5.78
N HIS A 103 -23.01 -11.57 -5.48
CA HIS A 103 -22.38 -12.84 -5.87
C HIS A 103 -21.95 -13.69 -4.68
N LEU A 104 -21.64 -13.08 -3.52
CA LEU A 104 -21.13 -13.76 -2.34
C LEU A 104 -22.09 -13.62 -1.14
N ASP A 105 -22.24 -14.70 -0.39
CA ASP A 105 -22.82 -14.72 0.95
C ASP A 105 -21.68 -14.74 1.99
N LEU A 106 -21.49 -13.62 2.68
CA LEU A 106 -20.33 -13.31 3.52
C LEU A 106 -20.75 -12.94 4.94
N ASP A 107 -20.16 -13.59 5.93
CA ASP A 107 -20.15 -13.08 7.31
C ASP A 107 -19.04 -12.01 7.43
N ILE A 108 -19.43 -10.75 7.60
CA ILE A 108 -18.51 -9.62 7.67
C ILE A 108 -18.41 -9.10 9.10
N LYS A 109 -17.18 -9.07 9.62
CA LYS A 109 -16.85 -8.37 10.87
C LYS A 109 -16.41 -6.95 10.51
N TYR A 110 -17.36 -6.03 10.56
CA TYR A 110 -17.19 -4.65 10.11
C TYR A 110 -16.57 -3.75 11.18
N TYR A 111 -15.57 -2.96 10.78
CA TYR A 111 -14.91 -1.94 11.60
C TYR A 111 -14.78 -0.66 10.78
N ASP A 112 -15.37 0.44 11.26
CA ASP A 112 -15.27 1.73 10.58
C ASP A 112 -13.98 2.46 11.00
N LEU A 113 -12.95 2.44 10.15
CA LEU A 113 -11.71 3.18 10.40
C LEU A 113 -11.72 4.60 9.82
N GLY A 114 -12.89 5.11 9.43
CA GLY A 114 -13.06 6.51 9.06
C GLY A 114 -12.58 7.44 10.18
N ILE A 115 -11.97 8.57 9.82
CA ILE A 115 -11.27 9.47 10.75
C ILE A 115 -12.15 9.92 11.93
N LEU A 116 -13.44 10.18 11.67
CA LEU A 116 -14.39 10.58 12.71
C LEU A 116 -14.71 9.46 13.70
N ASN A 117 -14.82 8.20 13.23
CA ASN A 117 -15.06 7.07 14.13
C ASN A 117 -13.81 6.69 14.93
N ARG A 118 -12.63 6.81 14.31
CA ARG A 118 -11.37 6.69 15.05
C ARG A 118 -11.27 7.75 16.14
N ASP A 119 -11.58 9.01 15.84
CA ASP A 119 -11.58 10.06 16.85
C ASP A 119 -12.62 9.82 17.96
N ALA A 120 -13.83 9.38 17.60
CA ALA A 120 -14.89 9.06 18.56
C ALA A 120 -14.52 7.92 19.53
N THR A 121 -13.73 6.95 19.06
CA THR A 121 -13.31 5.77 19.83
C THR A 121 -11.91 5.87 20.44
N ASP A 122 -11.29 7.06 20.40
CA ASP A 122 -9.91 7.28 20.83
C ASP A 122 -8.92 6.29 20.16
N ASP A 123 -9.15 6.05 18.87
CA ASP A 123 -8.45 5.12 17.96
C ASP A 123 -8.53 3.63 18.36
N ARG A 124 -9.37 3.26 19.33
CA ARG A 124 -9.57 1.86 19.75
C ARG A 124 -10.08 0.97 18.62
N VAL A 125 -10.95 1.49 17.75
CA VAL A 125 -11.50 0.71 16.62
C VAL A 125 -10.40 0.17 15.69
N THR A 126 -9.30 0.91 15.55
CA THR A 126 -8.13 0.49 14.76
C THR A 126 -7.47 -0.75 15.37
N VAL A 127 -7.26 -0.77 16.69
CA VAL A 127 -6.68 -1.90 17.42
C VAL A 127 -7.62 -3.11 17.37
N GLU A 128 -8.90 -2.91 17.67
CA GLU A 128 -9.92 -3.97 17.67
C GLU A 128 -10.05 -4.63 16.30
N SER A 129 -9.94 -3.85 15.22
CA SER A 129 -9.94 -4.38 13.84
C SER A 129 -8.72 -5.27 13.55
N ALA A 130 -7.54 -4.92 14.07
CA ALA A 130 -6.33 -5.70 13.88
C ALA A 130 -6.35 -7.01 14.69
N GLU A 131 -6.88 -6.97 15.91
CA GLU A 131 -7.11 -8.16 16.73
C GLU A 131 -8.15 -9.10 16.09
N ALA A 132 -9.20 -8.53 15.48
CA ALA A 132 -10.14 -9.31 14.70
C ALA A 132 -9.47 -9.97 13.48
N ALA A 133 -8.55 -9.26 12.81
CA ALA A 133 -7.80 -9.82 11.68
C ALA A 133 -6.90 -10.98 12.13
N LEU A 134 -6.30 -10.92 13.33
CA LEU A 134 -5.61 -12.07 13.93
C LEU A 134 -6.56 -13.25 14.19
N LYS A 135 -7.76 -12.96 14.68
CA LYS A 135 -8.76 -13.99 15.00
C LYS A 135 -9.35 -14.68 13.76
N TYR A 136 -9.66 -13.91 12.72
CA TYR A 136 -10.36 -14.39 11.52
C TYR A 136 -9.45 -14.55 10.29
N ASN A 137 -8.14 -14.32 10.45
CA ASN A 137 -7.05 -14.51 9.46
C ASN A 137 -7.06 -13.60 8.23
N VAL A 138 -8.22 -13.12 7.77
CA VAL A 138 -8.34 -12.33 6.54
C VAL A 138 -9.03 -11.00 6.83
N ALA A 139 -8.39 -9.92 6.40
CA ALA A 139 -8.95 -8.58 6.42
C ALA A 139 -8.85 -7.90 5.06
N VAL A 140 -9.86 -7.11 4.72
CA VAL A 140 -9.85 -6.19 3.58
C VAL A 140 -9.99 -4.76 4.10
N LYS A 141 -9.12 -3.86 3.63
CA LYS A 141 -9.00 -2.51 4.17
C LYS A 141 -9.11 -1.44 3.10
N CYS A 142 -10.00 -0.48 3.35
CA CYS A 142 -10.11 0.77 2.60
C CYS A 142 -9.02 1.78 3.02
N ALA A 143 -8.68 2.72 2.14
CA ALA A 143 -7.69 3.75 2.46
C ALA A 143 -8.23 4.72 3.53
N THR A 144 -7.33 5.15 4.42
CA THR A 144 -7.67 5.94 5.62
C THR A 144 -6.76 7.15 5.72
N ILE A 145 -7.30 8.27 6.19
CA ILE A 145 -6.53 9.49 6.48
C ILE A 145 -5.52 9.22 7.60
N THR A 146 -4.29 9.69 7.47
CA THR A 146 -3.40 9.88 8.63
C THR A 146 -3.35 11.38 8.89
N PRO A 147 -3.93 11.88 10.00
CA PRO A 147 -4.14 13.31 10.18
C PRO A 147 -2.81 14.05 10.46
N ASP A 148 -2.65 15.21 9.82
CA ASP A 148 -1.65 16.23 10.14
C ASP A 148 -2.34 17.42 10.86
N GLU A 149 -1.61 18.51 11.14
CA GLU A 149 -2.16 19.70 11.79
C GLU A 149 -3.33 20.32 11.03
N THR A 150 -3.35 20.19 9.70
CA THR A 150 -4.44 20.69 8.85
C THR A 150 -5.67 19.83 9.01
N ARG A 151 -5.51 18.50 8.95
CA ARG A 151 -6.61 17.54 9.13
C ARG A 151 -7.19 17.58 10.54
N VAL A 152 -6.36 17.80 11.58
CA VAL A 152 -6.85 18.02 12.95
C VAL A 152 -7.82 19.19 13.02
N LYS A 153 -7.50 20.31 12.35
CA LYS A 153 -8.38 21.49 12.30
C LYS A 153 -9.61 21.26 11.43
N GLU A 154 -9.45 20.63 10.27
CA GLU A 154 -10.53 20.36 9.31
C GLU A 154 -11.64 19.51 9.94
N PHE A 155 -11.28 18.46 10.67
CA PHE A 155 -12.23 17.51 11.25
C PHE A 155 -12.53 17.76 12.74
N GLY A 156 -11.87 18.74 13.38
CA GLY A 156 -12.04 19.03 14.81
C GLY A 156 -11.59 17.88 15.71
N LEU A 157 -10.47 17.24 15.38
CA LEU A 157 -9.99 16.02 16.05
C LEU A 157 -9.48 16.31 17.47
N LYS A 158 -9.72 15.38 18.39
CA LYS A 158 -9.18 15.42 19.77
C LYS A 158 -7.65 15.37 19.79
N SER A 159 -7.05 14.68 18.81
CA SER A 159 -5.61 14.43 18.76
C SER A 159 -5.16 14.13 17.33
N MET A 160 -3.86 14.30 17.08
CA MET A 160 -3.23 13.86 15.83
C MET A 160 -3.00 12.33 15.91
N TRP A 161 -4.04 11.56 15.60
CA TRP A 161 -4.02 10.10 15.67
C TRP A 161 -2.94 9.49 14.77
N ARG A 162 -2.37 8.36 15.21
CA ARG A 162 -1.37 7.62 14.44
C ARG A 162 -1.98 7.03 13.17
N SER A 163 -1.12 6.64 12.22
CA SER A 163 -1.59 5.98 11.00
C SER A 163 -2.22 4.62 11.32
N PRO A 164 -3.47 4.34 10.89
CA PRO A 164 -4.09 3.03 11.09
C PRO A 164 -3.27 1.89 10.47
N ASN A 165 -2.66 2.15 9.31
CA ASN A 165 -1.80 1.17 8.66
C ASN A 165 -0.61 0.79 9.56
N GLY A 166 0.01 1.77 10.21
CA GLY A 166 1.13 1.55 11.14
C GLY A 166 0.69 0.72 12.36
N THR A 167 -0.44 1.07 12.98
CA THR A 167 -1.01 0.32 14.11
C THR A 167 -1.31 -1.12 13.73
N ILE A 168 -2.02 -1.35 12.61
CA ILE A 168 -2.37 -2.70 12.13
C ILE A 168 -1.10 -3.52 11.82
N ARG A 169 -0.11 -2.93 11.12
CA ARG A 169 1.16 -3.61 10.81
C ARG A 169 1.93 -4.01 12.07
N ASN A 170 1.93 -3.15 13.09
CA ASN A 170 2.59 -3.45 14.36
C ASN A 170 1.92 -4.61 15.09
N ILE A 171 0.60 -4.70 15.06
CA ILE A 171 -0.16 -5.77 15.71
C ILE A 171 -0.05 -7.08 14.94
N LEU A 172 -0.17 -7.05 13.61
CA LEU A 172 -0.10 -8.24 12.76
C LEU A 172 1.34 -8.74 12.53
N ASN A 173 2.34 -7.89 12.76
CA ASN A 173 3.77 -8.15 12.62
C ASN A 173 4.12 -8.93 11.35
N GLY A 174 3.99 -8.27 10.19
CA GLY A 174 4.06 -8.91 8.89
C GLY A 174 4.82 -8.16 7.80
N THR A 175 4.92 -8.79 6.63
CA THR A 175 5.56 -8.23 5.44
C THR A 175 4.50 -7.70 4.48
N VAL A 176 4.66 -6.47 3.99
CA VAL A 176 3.76 -5.89 2.99
C VAL A 176 4.30 -6.19 1.61
N PHE A 177 3.60 -7.03 0.86
CA PHE A 177 3.88 -7.29 -0.55
C PHE A 177 3.11 -6.31 -1.42
N ARG A 178 3.81 -5.63 -2.34
CA ARG A 178 3.23 -4.72 -3.35
C ARG A 178 3.60 -5.22 -4.74
N GLU A 179 2.60 -5.44 -5.59
CA GLU A 179 2.80 -5.95 -6.95
C GLU A 179 1.92 -5.18 -7.96
N PRO A 180 2.48 -4.74 -9.10
CA PRO A 180 1.72 -3.98 -10.09
C PRO A 180 0.70 -4.85 -10.83
N ILE A 181 -0.46 -4.25 -11.12
CA ILE A 181 -1.52 -4.84 -11.93
C ILE A 181 -1.26 -4.46 -13.39
N LEU A 182 -0.86 -5.43 -14.21
CA LEU A 182 -0.46 -5.18 -15.58
C LEU A 182 -1.66 -5.07 -16.54
N CYS A 183 -1.77 -3.94 -17.23
CA CYS A 183 -2.72 -3.73 -18.32
C CYS A 183 -1.98 -3.68 -19.67
N ARG A 184 -2.36 -4.52 -20.64
CA ARG A 184 -1.65 -4.65 -21.92
C ARG A 184 -1.55 -3.35 -22.73
N ASN A 185 -2.51 -2.44 -22.55
CA ASN A 185 -2.63 -1.17 -23.26
C ASN A 185 -2.07 0.04 -22.48
N ILE A 186 -1.45 -0.18 -21.32
CA ILE A 186 -0.81 0.88 -20.54
C ILE A 186 0.71 0.80 -20.76
N PRO A 187 1.32 1.81 -21.40
CA PRO A 187 2.76 1.88 -21.53
C PRO A 187 3.44 2.03 -20.16
N ARG A 188 4.60 1.41 -20.02
CA ARG A 188 5.44 1.51 -18.82
C ARG A 188 6.49 2.61 -19.01
N ILE A 189 6.83 3.31 -17.93
CA ILE A 189 7.88 4.36 -17.96
C ILE A 189 9.24 3.74 -18.27
N VAL A 190 9.51 2.56 -17.69
CA VAL A 190 10.69 1.76 -18.03
C VAL A 190 10.24 0.65 -18.99
N PRO A 191 10.52 0.76 -20.31
CA PRO A 191 9.96 -0.17 -21.30
C PRO A 191 10.44 -1.61 -21.15
N GLY A 192 11.62 -1.80 -20.54
CA GLY A 192 12.24 -3.11 -20.30
C GLY A 192 11.49 -3.98 -19.30
N TRP A 193 10.65 -3.40 -18.42
CA TRP A 193 9.92 -4.13 -17.39
C TRP A 193 8.75 -4.94 -17.95
N LYS A 194 9.07 -6.08 -18.56
CA LYS A 194 8.09 -6.98 -19.20
C LYS A 194 7.23 -7.72 -18.17
N LYS A 195 7.81 -8.10 -17.03
CA LYS A 195 7.19 -8.84 -15.92
C LYS A 195 7.03 -7.93 -14.68
N PRO A 196 6.14 -8.26 -13.73
CA PRO A 196 5.98 -7.49 -12.50
C PRO A 196 7.25 -7.54 -11.64
N ILE A 197 7.51 -6.49 -10.87
CA ILE A 197 8.45 -6.54 -9.75
C ILE A 197 7.62 -6.46 -8.48
N CYS A 198 7.75 -7.45 -7.59
CA CYS A 198 7.02 -7.45 -6.32
C CYS A 198 7.94 -6.95 -5.20
N ILE A 199 7.53 -5.92 -4.47
CA ILE A 199 8.26 -5.43 -3.30
C ILE A 199 7.72 -6.11 -2.05
N GLY A 200 8.57 -6.82 -1.32
CA GLY A 200 8.31 -7.25 0.05
C GLY A 200 8.89 -6.23 1.04
N ARG A 201 8.06 -5.38 1.62
CA ARG A 201 8.47 -4.36 2.60
C ARG A 201 8.42 -4.92 4.02
N HIS A 202 9.55 -4.84 4.74
CA HIS A 202 9.60 -5.10 6.18
C HIS A 202 8.88 -4.00 6.95
N ALA A 203 7.66 -4.23 7.40
CA ALA A 203 6.80 -3.19 7.98
C ALA A 203 7.00 -3.01 9.50
N PHE A 204 8.23 -3.08 9.99
CA PHE A 204 8.58 -2.95 11.42
C PHE A 204 9.88 -2.17 11.62
N GLY A 205 9.98 -1.46 12.75
CA GLY A 205 11.23 -0.83 13.21
C GLY A 205 11.77 0.27 12.29
N ASP A 206 13.09 0.44 12.33
CA ASP A 206 13.86 1.42 11.55
C ASP A 206 13.33 2.87 11.74
N GLN A 207 13.37 3.70 10.70
CA GLN A 207 12.93 5.11 10.74
C GLN A 207 11.49 5.28 11.27
N TYR A 208 10.64 4.26 11.11
CA TYR A 208 9.23 4.30 11.48
C TYR A 208 8.98 4.12 12.97
N ARG A 209 10.02 3.77 13.73
CA ARG A 209 10.02 3.71 15.20
C ARG A 209 11.26 4.37 15.80
N ALA A 210 11.81 5.33 15.07
CA ALA A 210 12.95 6.10 15.54
C ALA A 210 12.55 7.08 16.65
N THR A 211 13.53 7.47 17.46
CA THR A 211 13.46 8.64 18.34
C THR A 211 14.46 9.66 17.85
N ASP A 212 14.00 10.87 17.57
CA ASP A 212 14.79 11.95 17.02
C ASP A 212 14.70 13.23 17.87
N THR A 213 15.70 14.11 17.72
CA THR A 213 15.75 15.37 18.46
C THR A 213 16.61 16.41 17.76
N VAL A 214 16.29 17.69 18.03
CA VAL A 214 17.10 18.85 17.62
C VAL A 214 18.09 19.19 18.73
N ILE A 215 19.38 19.12 18.42
CA ILE A 215 20.46 19.52 19.30
C ILE A 215 20.66 21.03 19.17
N LYS A 216 20.54 21.78 20.28
CA LYS A 216 20.54 23.26 20.27
C LYS A 216 21.91 23.90 20.44
N GLY A 217 22.95 23.13 20.76
CA GLY A 217 24.29 23.67 21.07
C GLY A 217 25.36 22.57 21.14
N PRO A 218 26.60 22.93 21.50
CA PRO A 218 27.70 21.97 21.56
C PRO A 218 27.50 20.91 22.64
N GLY A 219 27.97 19.69 22.41
CA GLY A 219 27.86 18.57 23.35
C GLY A 219 28.18 17.22 22.74
N LYS A 220 28.45 16.21 23.59
CA LYS A 220 28.73 14.85 23.15
C LYS A 220 27.43 14.04 23.08
N LEU A 221 27.16 13.44 21.93
CA LEU A 221 26.09 12.48 21.73
C LEU A 221 26.63 11.05 21.90
N LYS A 222 25.98 10.28 22.77
CA LYS A 222 26.26 8.87 23.03
C LYS A 222 25.00 8.02 22.82
N MET A 223 25.20 6.74 22.51
CA MET A 223 24.19 5.70 22.59
C MET A 223 24.50 4.81 23.79
N VAL A 224 23.52 4.57 24.65
CA VAL A 224 23.70 3.76 25.87
C VAL A 224 22.71 2.61 25.85
N PHE A 225 23.20 1.38 26.00
CA PHE A 225 22.39 0.18 26.19
C PHE A 225 22.62 -0.36 27.59
N VAL A 226 21.54 -0.52 28.37
CA VAL A 226 21.59 -1.01 29.75
C VAL A 226 20.99 -2.43 29.78
N PRO A 227 21.80 -3.49 29.96
CA PRO A 227 21.29 -4.85 30.06
C PRO A 227 20.45 -5.05 31.32
N GLU A 228 19.34 -5.79 31.23
CA GLU A 228 18.49 -6.09 32.39
C GLU A 228 19.18 -6.99 33.43
N GLY A 229 20.17 -7.80 33.02
CA GLY A 229 20.88 -8.77 33.88
C GLY A 229 21.88 -8.18 34.87
N GLY A 230 21.99 -6.85 34.96
CA GLY A 230 22.95 -6.16 35.84
C GLY A 230 24.37 -6.05 35.28
N ASP A 231 24.60 -6.49 34.03
CA ASP A 231 25.86 -6.24 33.32
C ASP A 231 26.10 -4.74 33.12
N ALA A 232 27.37 -4.37 32.96
CA ALA A 232 27.75 -2.97 32.76
C ALA A 232 27.09 -2.39 31.48
N PRO A 233 26.56 -1.15 31.54
CA PRO A 233 26.03 -0.49 30.36
C PRO A 233 27.06 -0.41 29.22
N VAL A 234 26.59 -0.62 28.00
CA VAL A 234 27.38 -0.39 26.79
C VAL A 234 27.18 1.06 26.37
N GLU A 235 28.26 1.85 26.42
CA GLU A 235 28.26 3.21 25.90
C GLU A 235 29.03 3.30 24.58
N LEU A 236 28.40 3.90 23.56
CA LEU A 236 28.99 4.13 22.26
C LEU A 236 28.98 5.63 21.95
N ASP A 237 30.16 6.21 21.70
CA ASP A 237 30.28 7.58 21.23
C ASP A 237 29.75 7.68 19.78
N VAL A 238 28.79 8.59 19.55
CA VAL A 238 28.18 8.80 18.22
C VAL A 238 28.80 10.02 17.54
N TYR A 239 28.78 11.18 18.20
CA TYR A 239 29.31 12.42 17.64
C TYR A 239 29.58 13.47 18.73
N ASP A 240 30.50 14.41 18.46
CA ASP A 240 30.79 15.56 19.32
C ASP A 240 30.34 16.85 18.60
N PHE A 241 29.15 17.31 18.94
CA PHE A 241 28.55 18.51 18.36
C PHE A 241 29.33 19.76 18.77
N LYS A 242 29.70 20.57 17.78
CA LYS A 242 30.30 21.90 17.98
C LYS A 242 29.28 23.04 17.90
N GLY A 243 28.03 22.74 17.60
CA GLY A 243 26.93 23.68 17.44
C GLY A 243 25.60 22.95 17.20
N PRO A 244 24.54 23.66 16.79
CA PRO A 244 23.24 23.05 16.56
C PRO A 244 23.25 21.95 15.49
N GLY A 245 22.36 20.97 15.62
CA GLY A 245 22.20 19.87 14.69
C GLY A 245 21.01 18.98 15.00
N VAL A 246 21.00 17.76 14.45
CA VAL A 246 19.94 16.77 14.67
C VAL A 246 20.54 15.41 14.98
N ALA A 247 19.81 14.61 15.75
CA ALA A 247 20.19 13.24 16.09
C ALA A 247 18.97 12.33 15.98
N LEU A 248 19.21 11.08 15.63
CA LEU A 248 18.19 10.04 15.63
C LEU A 248 18.78 8.71 16.12
N SER A 249 17.93 7.90 16.73
CA SER A 249 18.22 6.50 17.05
C SER A 249 17.08 5.63 16.54
N MET A 250 17.41 4.48 15.96
CA MET A 250 16.44 3.50 15.46
C MET A 250 16.89 2.09 15.83
N TYR A 251 15.95 1.14 15.75
CA TYR A 251 16.21 -0.25 16.11
C TYR A 251 15.39 -1.21 15.25
N ASN A 252 15.82 -2.46 15.26
CA ASN A 252 15.06 -3.60 14.79
C ASN A 252 15.35 -4.80 15.71
N VAL A 253 14.63 -5.90 15.53
CA VAL A 253 14.78 -7.11 16.37
C VAL A 253 14.87 -8.36 15.51
N ASP A 254 15.76 -9.28 15.90
CA ASP A 254 16.04 -10.51 15.16
C ASP A 254 14.78 -11.31 14.83
N GLU A 255 13.82 -11.39 15.76
CA GLU A 255 12.54 -12.07 15.56
C GLU A 255 11.76 -11.50 14.37
N SER A 256 11.69 -10.17 14.26
CA SER A 256 10.98 -9.50 13.17
C SER A 256 11.70 -9.67 11.83
N ILE A 257 13.04 -9.63 11.84
CA ILE A 257 13.86 -9.84 10.64
C ILE A 257 13.73 -11.29 10.13
N ARG A 258 13.74 -12.28 11.03
CA ARG A 258 13.52 -13.70 10.67
C ARG A 258 12.13 -13.92 10.06
N ALA A 259 11.09 -13.36 10.68
CA ALA A 259 9.74 -13.44 10.14
C ALA A 259 9.63 -12.79 8.74
N PHE A 260 10.31 -11.65 8.54
CA PHE A 260 10.41 -10.99 7.24
C PHE A 260 11.12 -11.86 6.19
N ALA A 261 12.21 -12.53 6.57
CA ALA A 261 12.93 -13.46 5.70
C ALA A 261 12.05 -14.64 5.28
N ASP A 262 11.45 -15.33 6.25
CA ASP A 262 10.58 -16.48 6.00
C ASP A 262 9.36 -16.10 5.13
N SER A 263 8.74 -14.95 5.41
CA SER A 263 7.61 -14.44 4.62
C SER A 263 8.01 -14.13 3.17
N SER A 264 9.17 -13.50 2.97
CA SER A 264 9.70 -13.16 1.65
C SER A 264 10.04 -14.40 0.83
N MET A 265 10.66 -15.40 1.46
CA MET A 265 10.99 -16.69 0.83
C MET A 265 9.73 -17.47 0.45
N SER A 266 8.77 -17.56 1.36
CA SER A 266 7.49 -18.22 1.12
C SER A 266 6.72 -17.59 -0.04
N PHE A 267 6.68 -16.25 -0.09
CA PHE A 267 6.03 -15.53 -1.18
C PHE A 267 6.73 -15.76 -2.52
N ALA A 268 8.06 -15.62 -2.57
CA ALA A 268 8.86 -15.87 -3.77
C ALA A 268 8.71 -17.32 -4.28
N PHE A 269 8.72 -18.29 -3.36
CA PHE A 269 8.49 -19.70 -3.68
C PHE A 269 7.10 -19.96 -4.25
N SER A 270 6.05 -19.32 -3.69
CA SER A 270 4.68 -19.45 -4.21
C SER A 270 4.55 -18.92 -5.64
N LYS A 271 5.31 -17.87 -5.98
CA LYS A 271 5.36 -17.26 -7.31
C LYS A 271 6.30 -17.99 -8.27
N LYS A 272 7.15 -18.89 -7.76
CA LYS A 272 8.28 -19.50 -8.47
C LYS A 272 9.19 -18.44 -9.08
N TRP A 273 9.49 -17.40 -8.30
CA TRP A 273 10.36 -16.28 -8.69
C TRP A 273 11.63 -16.23 -7.82
N PRO A 274 12.75 -15.71 -8.35
CA PRO A 274 13.91 -15.42 -7.52
C PRO A 274 13.63 -14.30 -6.51
N LEU A 275 14.38 -14.30 -5.42
CA LEU A 275 14.28 -13.34 -4.32
C LEU A 275 15.58 -12.54 -4.18
N TYR A 276 15.44 -11.23 -4.03
CA TYR A 276 16.56 -10.33 -3.76
C TYR A 276 16.33 -9.57 -2.46
N LEU A 277 17.28 -9.62 -1.52
CA LEU A 277 17.34 -8.70 -0.38
C LEU A 277 18.32 -7.57 -0.71
N SER A 278 17.93 -6.32 -0.46
CA SER A 278 18.85 -5.18 -0.58
C SER A 278 19.12 -4.48 0.74
N THR A 279 20.39 -4.16 1.01
CA THR A 279 20.82 -3.37 2.20
C THR A 279 22.02 -2.48 1.87
N LYS A 280 22.53 -1.73 2.85
CA LYS A 280 23.83 -1.03 2.78
C LYS A 280 24.82 -1.53 3.84
N ASN A 281 24.96 -2.86 3.96
CA ASN A 281 25.82 -3.51 4.97
C ASN A 281 27.32 -3.17 4.88
N THR A 282 27.82 -2.65 3.75
CA THR A 282 29.20 -2.13 3.68
C THR A 282 29.42 -0.90 4.55
N ILE A 283 28.36 -0.11 4.79
CA ILE A 283 28.34 1.10 5.63
C ILE A 283 27.78 0.75 7.01
N LEU A 284 26.56 0.21 7.08
CA LEU A 284 25.91 -0.20 8.32
C LEU A 284 26.30 -1.64 8.69
N LYS A 285 27.59 -1.85 8.96
CA LYS A 285 28.21 -3.18 9.10
C LYS A 285 27.53 -4.09 10.11
N LYS A 286 27.08 -3.55 11.25
CA LYS A 286 26.37 -4.31 12.28
C LYS A 286 24.86 -4.39 12.01
N TYR A 287 24.23 -3.24 11.74
CA TYR A 287 22.77 -3.16 11.60
C TYR A 287 22.27 -3.88 10.33
N ASP A 288 22.75 -3.47 9.15
CA ASP A 288 22.37 -4.08 7.87
C ASP A 288 23.08 -5.42 7.66
N GLY A 289 24.25 -5.62 8.27
CA GLY A 289 24.89 -6.92 8.36
C GLY A 289 23.96 -7.95 8.99
N ARG A 290 23.28 -7.60 10.09
CA ARG A 290 22.34 -8.52 10.76
C ARG A 290 21.16 -8.95 9.89
N PHE A 291 20.63 -8.04 9.05
CA PHE A 291 19.61 -8.40 8.05
C PHE A 291 20.13 -9.43 7.05
N LYS A 292 21.32 -9.17 6.49
CA LYS A 292 21.97 -10.09 5.54
C LYS A 292 22.18 -11.46 6.17
N ASP A 293 22.79 -11.49 7.36
CA ASP A 293 23.15 -12.74 8.04
C ASP A 293 21.90 -13.56 8.37
N ILE A 294 20.84 -12.94 8.90
CA ILE A 294 19.58 -13.63 9.21
C ILE A 294 18.90 -14.20 7.95
N PHE A 295 18.88 -13.45 6.84
CA PHE A 295 18.30 -13.97 5.60
C PHE A 295 19.09 -15.16 5.05
N GLU A 296 20.42 -15.12 5.14
CA GLU A 296 21.28 -16.24 4.72
C GLU A 296 21.03 -17.46 5.60
N GLU A 297 21.01 -17.30 6.93
CA GLU A 297 20.69 -18.36 7.88
C GLU A 297 19.33 -19.01 7.56
N VAL A 298 18.28 -18.21 7.38
CA VAL A 298 16.94 -18.71 7.07
C VAL A 298 16.90 -19.42 5.71
N TYR A 299 17.61 -18.89 4.70
CA TYR A 299 17.69 -19.50 3.38
C TYR A 299 18.33 -20.89 3.44
N ASP A 300 19.54 -20.97 4.00
CA ASP A 300 20.32 -22.20 4.09
C ASP A 300 19.60 -23.27 4.94
N GLU A 301 18.95 -22.88 6.04
CA GLU A 301 18.29 -23.82 6.94
C GLU A 301 16.98 -24.40 6.37
N LYS A 302 16.17 -23.60 5.66
CA LYS A 302 14.75 -23.96 5.38
C LYS A 302 14.35 -23.95 3.91
N TRP A 303 15.05 -23.19 3.06
CA TRP A 303 14.54 -22.79 1.74
C TRP A 303 15.45 -23.16 0.57
N LYS A 304 16.76 -23.28 0.79
CA LYS A 304 17.75 -23.52 -0.26
C LYS A 304 17.39 -24.69 -1.17
N GLN A 305 17.18 -25.88 -0.59
CA GLN A 305 16.81 -27.07 -1.37
C GLN A 305 15.52 -26.84 -2.19
N LYS A 306 14.48 -26.25 -1.57
CA LYS A 306 13.20 -25.98 -2.25
C LYS A 306 13.37 -25.00 -3.41
N PHE A 307 14.22 -23.99 -3.24
CA PHE A 307 14.50 -22.99 -4.27
C PHE A 307 15.26 -23.60 -5.44
N GLU A 308 16.32 -24.36 -5.16
CA GLU A 308 17.14 -25.05 -6.16
C GLU A 308 16.32 -26.05 -6.98
N GLU A 309 15.47 -26.87 -6.33
CA GLU A 309 14.56 -27.81 -7.00
C GLU A 309 13.55 -27.14 -7.95
N ASN A 310 13.30 -25.83 -7.76
CA ASN A 310 12.39 -25.04 -8.59
C ASN A 310 13.12 -24.03 -9.49
N SER A 311 14.44 -24.14 -9.62
CA SER A 311 15.27 -23.26 -10.46
C SER A 311 15.11 -21.77 -10.14
N ILE A 312 14.91 -21.45 -8.86
CA ILE A 312 14.90 -20.09 -8.33
C ILE A 312 16.01 -19.95 -7.28
N TRP A 313 16.38 -18.71 -6.95
CA TRP A 313 17.48 -18.44 -6.03
C TRP A 313 17.16 -17.27 -5.11
N TYR A 314 17.92 -17.18 -4.02
CA TYR A 314 18.00 -16.01 -3.17
C TYR A 314 19.37 -15.33 -3.37
N GLU A 315 19.39 -14.01 -3.42
CA GLU A 315 20.64 -13.24 -3.49
C GLU A 315 20.54 -11.96 -2.64
N HIS A 316 21.58 -11.68 -1.86
CA HIS A 316 21.78 -10.38 -1.23
C HIS A 316 22.51 -9.42 -2.18
N ARG A 317 22.02 -8.18 -2.27
CA ARG A 317 22.67 -7.10 -3.02
C ARG A 317 22.82 -5.83 -2.19
N LEU A 318 23.80 -5.01 -2.57
CA LEU A 318 23.84 -3.64 -2.09
C LEU A 318 22.72 -2.84 -2.75
N ILE A 319 22.04 -1.98 -1.98
CA ILE A 319 20.84 -1.25 -2.43
C ILE A 319 21.09 -0.40 -3.69
N ASP A 320 22.26 0.19 -3.83
CA ASP A 320 22.68 0.95 -5.01
C ASP A 320 22.87 0.08 -6.26
N ASP A 321 23.40 -1.13 -6.12
CA ASP A 321 23.44 -2.09 -7.22
C ASP A 321 22.04 -2.63 -7.54
N MET A 322 21.23 -2.90 -6.52
CA MET A 322 19.89 -3.44 -6.70
C MET A 322 18.97 -2.48 -7.46
N VAL A 323 18.99 -1.18 -7.17
CA VAL A 323 18.21 -0.18 -7.93
C VAL A 323 18.67 -0.08 -9.38
N ALA A 324 19.99 -0.21 -9.64
CA ALA A 324 20.54 -0.19 -10.99
C ALA A 324 20.18 -1.47 -11.76
N TYR A 325 20.21 -2.62 -11.10
CA TYR A 325 19.73 -3.89 -11.63
C TYR A 325 18.25 -3.80 -11.97
N ALA A 326 17.43 -3.25 -11.08
CA ALA A 326 15.99 -3.13 -11.29
C ALA A 326 15.66 -2.40 -12.59
N LEU A 327 16.32 -1.27 -12.87
CA LEU A 327 16.16 -0.50 -14.12
C LEU A 327 16.52 -1.28 -15.40
N LYS A 328 17.50 -2.19 -15.32
CA LYS A 328 18.00 -2.98 -16.46
C LYS A 328 17.31 -4.34 -16.62
N SER A 329 16.67 -4.82 -15.55
CA SER A 329 16.00 -6.12 -15.51
C SER A 329 14.73 -6.15 -16.36
N GLU A 330 14.25 -7.35 -16.69
CA GLU A 330 12.93 -7.53 -17.30
C GLU A 330 11.79 -7.62 -16.26
N GLY A 331 12.09 -7.48 -14.97
CA GLY A 331 11.20 -7.82 -13.86
C GLY A 331 11.12 -9.33 -13.59
N GLY A 332 10.09 -9.76 -12.86
CA GLY A 332 9.79 -11.17 -12.57
C GLY A 332 10.53 -11.72 -11.36
N TYR A 333 10.66 -10.91 -10.31
CA TYR A 333 11.31 -11.27 -9.05
C TYR A 333 10.62 -10.61 -7.86
N VAL A 334 10.88 -11.15 -6.68
CA VAL A 334 10.53 -10.52 -5.40
C VAL A 334 11.75 -9.75 -4.91
N TRP A 335 11.54 -8.51 -4.52
CA TRP A 335 12.55 -7.64 -3.94
C TRP A 335 12.16 -7.35 -2.49
N ALA A 336 12.83 -8.04 -1.56
CA ALA A 336 12.77 -7.80 -0.14
C ALA A 336 13.51 -6.49 0.21
N CYS A 337 12.76 -5.51 0.68
CA CYS A 337 13.26 -4.20 1.07
C CYS A 337 13.10 -3.99 2.57
N LYS A 338 14.09 -3.36 3.20
CA LYS A 338 13.95 -2.75 4.52
C LYS A 338 12.80 -1.74 4.53
N ASN A 339 12.36 -1.33 5.71
CA ASN A 339 11.12 -0.59 5.87
C ASN A 339 11.08 0.70 5.02
N TYR A 340 12.14 1.51 5.07
CA TYR A 340 12.25 2.76 4.31
C TYR A 340 12.39 2.50 2.81
N ASP A 341 13.28 1.60 2.41
CA ASP A 341 13.49 1.28 0.99
C ASP A 341 12.21 0.74 0.35
N GLY A 342 11.46 -0.10 1.06
CA GLY A 342 10.21 -0.69 0.55
C GLY A 342 9.11 0.35 0.38
N ASP A 343 9.08 1.39 1.20
CA ASP A 343 8.16 2.51 1.03
C ASP A 343 8.45 3.26 -0.26
N VAL A 344 9.68 3.77 -0.40
CA VAL A 344 10.10 4.58 -1.54
C VAL A 344 10.05 3.81 -2.86
N GLN A 345 10.60 2.59 -2.89
CA GLN A 345 10.72 1.81 -4.12
C GLN A 345 9.36 1.30 -4.60
N SER A 346 8.42 1.01 -3.69
CA SER A 346 7.09 0.54 -4.10
C SER A 346 6.28 1.61 -4.84
N ASP A 347 6.38 2.88 -4.42
CA ASP A 347 5.72 4.00 -5.09
C ASP A 347 6.39 4.30 -6.45
N LEU A 348 7.73 4.22 -6.52
CA LEU A 348 8.47 4.32 -7.77
C LEU A 348 8.01 3.26 -8.77
N LEU A 349 7.92 2.00 -8.34
CA LEU A 349 7.45 0.91 -9.20
C LEU A 349 5.99 1.12 -9.61
N ALA A 350 5.11 1.51 -8.70
CA ALA A 350 3.71 1.77 -9.05
C ALA A 350 3.58 2.81 -10.16
N GLN A 351 4.32 3.92 -10.05
CA GLN A 351 4.32 4.93 -11.10
C GLN A 351 5.01 4.44 -12.38
N GLY A 352 6.09 3.67 -12.26
CA GLY A 352 6.81 3.12 -13.40
C GLY A 352 6.02 2.08 -14.20
N PHE A 353 5.11 1.37 -13.55
CA PHE A 353 4.15 0.45 -14.18
C PHE A 353 2.83 1.14 -14.61
N GLY A 354 2.66 2.42 -14.34
CA GLY A 354 1.59 3.26 -14.90
C GLY A 354 0.97 4.22 -13.89
N SER A 355 0.48 3.71 -12.76
CA SER A 355 -0.21 4.51 -11.74
C SER A 355 -0.24 3.78 -10.39
N LEU A 356 -0.29 4.54 -9.29
CA LEU A 356 -0.59 4.04 -7.95
C LEU A 356 -1.90 3.24 -7.87
N GLY A 357 -2.89 3.55 -8.71
CA GLY A 357 -4.15 2.79 -8.79
C GLY A 357 -4.03 1.39 -9.39
N LEU A 358 -2.88 1.07 -10.01
CA LEU A 358 -2.57 -0.23 -10.61
C LEU A 358 -1.56 -1.00 -9.74
N MET A 359 -1.72 -0.97 -8.43
CA MET A 359 -0.84 -1.65 -7.47
C MET A 359 -1.69 -2.42 -6.45
N ALA A 360 -1.48 -3.73 -6.36
CA ALA A 360 -2.03 -4.55 -5.28
C ALA A 360 -1.12 -4.45 -4.06
N SER A 361 -1.70 -4.47 -2.85
CA SER A 361 -0.94 -4.50 -1.60
C SER A 361 -1.54 -5.52 -0.64
N VAL A 362 -0.71 -6.45 -0.15
CA VAL A 362 -1.11 -7.50 0.78
C VAL A 362 -0.15 -7.53 1.96
N LEU A 363 -0.66 -7.45 3.18
CA LEU A 363 0.12 -7.69 4.39
C LEU A 363 0.02 -9.18 4.75
N MET A 364 1.15 -9.88 4.70
CA MET A 364 1.26 -11.25 5.18
C MET A 364 1.68 -11.21 6.64
N GLY A 365 0.74 -11.47 7.56
CA GLY A 365 1.01 -11.62 8.99
C GLY A 365 1.82 -12.89 9.28
N ARG A 366 2.33 -12.98 10.51
CA ARG A 366 2.97 -14.21 11.00
C ARG A 366 1.97 -15.36 10.99
N GLN A 367 2.35 -16.49 10.37
CA GLN A 367 1.64 -17.77 10.51
C GLN A 367 2.22 -18.57 11.67
#